data_AF-A0A1F4VHM4-F1
#
_entry.id   AF-A0A1F4VHM4-F1
#
_cell.length_a   1.000
_cell.length_b   1.000
_cell.length_c   1.000
_cell.angle_alpha   90.00
_cell.angle_beta   90.00
_cell.angle_gamma   90.00
#
_symmetry.space_group_name_H-M   'P 1'
#
loop_
_entity.id
_entity.type
_entity.pdbx_description
1 polymer ?
#
loop_
_entity_poly.entity_id
_entity_poly.type
_entity_poly.pdbx_seq_one_letter_code
_entity_poly.pdbx_strand_id
1 'polypeptide(L)'
;MQLYDEKWELIADELTTEQRPSRGGGKKKRGKSRTPARSGGIAQQNSEKSREEERYHRIRTFLPKRFFKPKLERLYLPRYAKWVLNSLIVGKAVINGTDVGYKTKRAQGAGGQNVNKNSSVPVYTHFPTGLQSESSETPDLERNKGYAQDIMKSKLENHIEDWVSLAKLIDVDLKDPIKISAVISETLETIKIERKK
;
A
#
# COMPACT_ATOMS: atom_id res chain seq x y z
N MET A 1 37.55 12.71 -14.08
CA MET A 1 36.79 11.76 -13.23
C MET A 1 36.41 12.52 -11.98
N GLN A 2 35.16 12.37 -11.52
CA GLN A 2 34.52 13.00 -10.34
C GLN A 2 33.90 14.39 -10.61
N LEU A 3 32.58 14.47 -10.80
CA LEU A 3 31.45 14.47 -9.81
C LEU A 3 31.05 15.95 -9.57
N TYR A 4 30.05 16.54 -10.23
CA TYR A 4 28.62 16.51 -9.88
C TYR A 4 28.37 16.34 -8.37
N ASP A 5 28.32 17.45 -7.62
CA ASP A 5 27.36 17.69 -6.53
C ASP A 5 27.49 19.10 -5.90
N GLU A 6 27.16 20.15 -6.67
CA GLU A 6 27.01 21.51 -6.13
C GLU A 6 25.55 21.97 -6.24
N LYS A 7 24.71 21.40 -5.39
CA LYS A 7 23.43 21.98 -4.98
C LYS A 7 22.96 21.19 -3.78
N TRP A 8 22.86 21.82 -2.60
CA TRP A 8 21.97 21.49 -1.47
C TRP A 8 22.51 21.62 -0.03
N GLU A 9 23.70 22.17 0.23
CA GLU A 9 24.10 22.47 1.63
C GLU A 9 24.35 23.95 1.91
N LEU A 10 23.31 24.77 1.74
CA LEU A 10 23.22 26.05 2.42
C LEU A 10 21.77 26.23 2.91
N ILE A 11 21.63 26.65 4.17
CA ILE A 11 20.40 26.87 4.96
C ILE A 11 20.09 25.73 5.95
N ALA A 12 21.09 25.34 6.74
CA ALA A 12 20.88 24.89 8.11
C ALA A 12 22.12 25.31 8.92
N ASP A 13 21.91 25.85 10.12
CA ASP A 13 22.94 26.10 11.14
C ASP A 13 23.89 27.30 10.99
N GLU A 14 23.36 28.51 10.85
CA GLU A 14 24.00 29.63 11.54
C GLU A 14 23.00 30.70 11.99
N LEU A 15 23.13 31.09 13.26
CA LEU A 15 22.48 32.20 13.98
C LEU A 15 21.20 31.87 14.78
N THR A 16 21.39 31.11 15.85
CA THR A 16 20.70 31.37 17.13
C THR A 16 21.71 31.59 18.25
N THR A 17 21.95 32.86 18.64
CA THR A 17 22.06 33.28 20.06
C THR A 17 22.01 34.82 20.19
N GLU A 18 20.90 35.29 20.77
CA GLU A 18 20.59 36.45 21.65
C GLU A 18 21.56 37.68 21.72
N GLN A 19 21.10 38.95 21.78
CA GLN A 19 20.34 39.58 22.88
C GLN A 19 19.57 40.87 22.44
N ARG A 20 18.54 41.25 23.20
CA ARG A 20 17.64 42.43 23.04
C ARG A 20 18.26 43.74 23.59
N PRO A 21 17.74 44.93 23.22
CA PRO A 21 16.77 45.58 24.11
C PRO A 21 15.59 46.36 23.45
N SER A 22 14.45 46.26 24.15
CA SER A 22 13.41 47.27 24.45
C SER A 22 12.67 48.12 23.39
N ARG A 23 11.34 48.18 23.61
CA ARG A 23 10.41 49.33 23.47
C ARG A 23 9.94 49.73 22.06
N GLY A 24 8.65 49.56 21.82
CA GLY A 24 7.95 50.20 20.70
C GLY A 24 6.62 49.54 20.37
N GLY A 25 5.57 49.88 21.13
CA GLY A 25 4.21 49.44 20.83
C GLY A 25 3.75 49.98 19.48
N GLY A 26 3.63 49.08 18.50
CA GLY A 26 3.01 49.34 17.22
C GLY A 26 2.32 48.08 16.74
N LYS A 27 1.02 47.93 17.03
CA LYS A 27 0.17 46.91 16.41
C LYS A 27 0.13 47.20 14.90
N LYS A 28 1.07 46.61 14.13
CA LYS A 28 0.91 46.50 12.68
C LYS A 28 -0.33 45.65 12.44
N LYS A 29 -1.43 46.29 12.02
CA LYS A 29 -2.60 45.59 11.47
C LYS A 29 -2.07 44.75 10.30
N ARG A 30 -1.94 43.44 10.49
CA ARG A 30 -1.68 42.49 9.41
C ARG A 30 -2.87 42.64 8.46
N GLY A 31 -2.67 43.33 7.34
CA GLY A 31 -3.64 43.29 6.25
C GLY A 31 -3.88 41.81 5.95
N LYS A 32 -5.14 41.37 5.99
CA LYS A 32 -5.52 40.03 5.52
C LYS A 32 -4.98 39.93 4.10
N SER A 33 -3.90 39.19 3.89
CA SER A 33 -3.50 38.78 2.56
C SER A 33 -4.72 38.04 2.01
N ARG A 34 -5.38 38.63 1.02
CA ARG A 34 -6.44 37.96 0.28
C ARG A 34 -5.74 36.87 -0.52
N THR A 35 -5.51 35.73 0.14
CA THR A 35 -5.10 34.51 -0.56
C THR A 35 -6.16 34.31 -1.64
N PRO A 36 -5.79 34.27 -2.94
CA PRO A 36 -6.77 34.24 -4.01
C PRO A 36 -7.64 33.00 -3.80
N ALA A 37 -8.97 33.16 -3.77
CA ALA A 37 -9.91 32.06 -3.52
C ALA A 37 -9.72 30.88 -4.49
N ARG A 38 -9.14 31.14 -5.67
CA ARG A 38 -8.69 30.12 -6.65
C ARG A 38 -7.64 29.14 -6.11
N SER A 39 -6.77 29.56 -5.19
CA SER A 39 -5.74 28.68 -4.59
C SER A 39 -6.34 27.59 -3.71
N GLY A 40 -7.49 27.83 -3.08
CA GLY A 40 -8.19 26.83 -2.26
C GLY A 40 -8.73 25.67 -3.09
N GLY A 41 -9.32 25.96 -4.26
CA GLY A 41 -9.80 24.93 -5.18
C GLY A 41 -8.67 24.09 -5.77
N ILE A 42 -7.54 24.71 -6.12
CA ILE A 42 -6.34 24.00 -6.62
C ILE A 42 -5.73 23.14 -5.50
N ALA A 43 -5.64 23.64 -4.27
CA ALA A 43 -5.14 22.88 -3.14
C ALA A 43 -6.04 21.67 -2.81
N GLN A 44 -7.36 21.84 -2.89
CA GLN A 44 -8.32 20.75 -2.70
C GLN A 44 -8.21 19.70 -3.80
N GLN A 45 -8.17 20.11 -5.07
CA GLN A 45 -8.00 19.21 -6.21
C GLN A 45 -6.67 18.46 -6.15
N ASN A 46 -5.58 19.13 -5.76
CA ASN A 46 -4.29 18.48 -5.58
C ASN A 46 -4.33 17.48 -4.43
N SER A 47 -5.01 17.81 -3.32
CA SER A 47 -5.19 16.87 -2.21
C SER A 47 -6.01 15.64 -2.61
N GLU A 48 -7.07 15.81 -3.39
CA GLU A 48 -7.91 14.72 -3.90
C GLU A 48 -7.11 13.83 -4.84
N LYS A 49 -6.41 14.42 -5.82
CA LYS A 49 -5.51 13.69 -6.73
C LYS A 49 -4.41 12.93 -5.99
N SER A 50 -3.78 13.52 -4.98
CA SER A 50 -2.78 12.81 -4.17
C SER A 50 -3.37 11.60 -3.45
N ARG A 51 -4.62 11.68 -2.94
CA ARG A 51 -5.30 10.54 -2.32
C ARG A 51 -5.60 9.43 -3.32
N GLU A 52 -5.95 9.79 -4.56
CA GLU A 52 -6.17 8.83 -5.65
C GLU A 52 -4.88 8.10 -6.01
N GLU A 53 -3.80 8.86 -6.20
CA GLU A 53 -2.47 8.33 -6.49
C GLU A 53 -1.97 7.42 -5.37
N GLU A 54 -2.18 7.79 -4.10
CA GLU A 54 -1.83 6.95 -2.95
C GLU A 54 -2.58 5.61 -2.95
N ARG A 55 -3.90 5.61 -3.25
CA ARG A 55 -4.72 4.39 -3.32
C ARG A 55 -4.26 3.49 -4.46
N TYR A 56 -4.07 4.07 -5.63
CA TYR A 56 -3.54 3.35 -6.77
C TYR A 56 -2.14 2.80 -6.48
N HIS A 57 -1.29 3.57 -5.80
CA HIS A 57 0.02 3.14 -5.36
C HIS A 57 -0.04 1.95 -4.40
N ARG A 58 -1.01 1.90 -3.48
CA ARG A 58 -1.23 0.74 -2.59
C ARG A 58 -1.61 -0.50 -3.38
N ILE A 59 -2.60 -0.40 -4.28
CA ILE A 59 -3.02 -1.52 -5.15
C ILE A 59 -1.85 -2.00 -6.01
N ARG A 60 -1.10 -1.08 -6.61
CA ARG A 60 0.10 -1.35 -7.41
C ARG A 60 1.16 -2.07 -6.58
N THR A 61 1.44 -1.60 -5.37
CA THR A 61 2.51 -2.13 -4.51
C THR A 61 2.16 -3.51 -3.95
N PHE A 62 0.88 -3.77 -3.72
CA PHE A 62 0.39 -5.07 -3.27
C PHE A 62 0.73 -6.21 -4.23
N LEU A 63 0.68 -5.97 -5.54
CA LEU A 63 0.98 -6.98 -6.55
C LEU A 63 2.50 -7.21 -6.70
N PRO A 64 3.02 -8.45 -6.54
CA PRO A 64 4.44 -8.73 -6.74
C PRO A 64 4.91 -8.47 -8.18
N LYS A 65 6.08 -7.82 -8.36
CA LYS A 65 6.66 -7.53 -9.69
C LYS A 65 6.82 -8.77 -10.57
N ARG A 66 7.13 -9.92 -9.96
CA ARG A 66 7.29 -11.23 -10.62
C ARG A 66 6.06 -11.67 -11.43
N PHE A 67 4.86 -11.19 -11.10
CA PHE A 67 3.62 -11.58 -11.78
C PHE A 67 3.43 -10.95 -13.15
N PHE A 68 4.17 -9.89 -13.46
CA PHE A 68 4.13 -9.22 -14.76
C PHE A 68 5.16 -9.78 -15.75
N LYS A 69 5.82 -10.90 -15.42
CA LYS A 69 6.65 -11.64 -16.38
C LYS A 69 5.75 -12.42 -17.35
N PRO A 70 6.05 -12.50 -18.66
CA PRO A 70 5.13 -13.07 -19.66
C PRO A 70 4.59 -14.47 -19.34
N LYS A 71 5.41 -15.36 -18.75
CA LYS A 71 5.00 -16.71 -18.35
C LYS A 71 4.01 -16.73 -17.17
N LEU A 72 4.22 -15.85 -16.18
CA LEU A 72 3.38 -15.79 -14.99
C LEU A 72 2.13 -14.94 -15.23
N GLU A 73 2.23 -13.89 -16.04
CA GLU A 73 1.13 -12.95 -16.33
C GLU A 73 -0.15 -13.69 -16.76
N ARG A 74 -0.02 -14.60 -17.73
CA ARG A 74 -1.13 -15.39 -18.28
C ARG A 74 -1.82 -16.28 -17.25
N LEU A 75 -1.11 -16.71 -16.22
CA LEU A 75 -1.63 -17.61 -15.19
C LEU A 75 -2.23 -16.84 -14.00
N TYR A 76 -1.58 -15.75 -13.60
CA TYR A 76 -1.89 -15.05 -12.36
C TYR A 76 -2.92 -13.92 -12.56
N LEU A 77 -2.79 -13.09 -13.60
CA LEU A 77 -3.67 -11.92 -13.77
C LEU A 77 -5.16 -12.31 -13.87
N PRO A 78 -5.56 -13.34 -14.64
CA PRO A 78 -6.97 -13.73 -14.70
C PRO A 78 -7.51 -14.24 -13.36
N ARG A 79 -6.69 -14.99 -12.60
CA ARG A 79 -7.06 -15.50 -11.27
C ARG A 79 -7.23 -14.37 -10.27
N TYR A 80 -6.31 -13.41 -10.29
CA TYR A 80 -6.38 -12.21 -9.47
C TYR A 80 -7.62 -11.37 -9.80
N ALA A 81 -7.86 -11.07 -11.08
CA ALA A 81 -9.02 -10.29 -11.51
C ALA A 81 -10.34 -10.95 -11.11
N LYS A 82 -10.44 -12.28 -11.29
CA LYS A 82 -11.60 -13.06 -10.82
C LYS A 82 -11.79 -12.97 -9.31
N TRP A 83 -10.71 -13.06 -8.54
CA TRP A 83 -10.76 -12.95 -7.08
C TRP A 83 -11.20 -11.56 -6.62
N VAL A 84 -10.68 -10.49 -7.23
CA VAL A 84 -11.09 -9.11 -6.93
C VAL A 84 -12.56 -8.92 -7.26
N LEU A 85 -13.01 -9.34 -8.45
CA LEU A 85 -14.40 -9.25 -8.85
C LEU A 85 -15.33 -9.93 -7.84
N ASN A 86 -15.04 -11.18 -7.48
CA ASN A 86 -15.83 -11.93 -6.50
C ASN A 86 -15.85 -11.24 -5.13
N SER A 87 -14.70 -10.72 -4.69
CA SER A 87 -14.58 -10.03 -3.39
C SER A 87 -15.33 -8.69 -3.38
N LEU A 88 -15.33 -7.96 -4.49
CA LEU A 88 -16.08 -6.71 -4.62
C LEU A 88 -17.59 -6.92 -4.65
N ILE A 89 -18.06 -7.96 -5.35
CA ILE A 89 -19.49 -8.34 -5.39
C ILE A 89 -19.98 -8.72 -3.98
N VAL A 90 -19.19 -9.50 -3.24
CA VAL A 90 -19.51 -9.90 -1.86
C VAL A 90 -19.34 -8.72 -0.88
N GLY A 91 -18.50 -7.74 -1.22
CA GLY A 91 -18.15 -6.61 -0.36
C GLY A 91 -17.13 -6.94 0.73
N LYS A 92 -16.55 -8.15 0.72
CA LYS A 92 -15.51 -8.62 1.65
C LYS A 92 -14.50 -9.50 0.94
N ALA A 93 -13.29 -9.60 1.48
CA ALA A 93 -12.26 -10.48 0.94
C ALA A 93 -12.72 -11.95 1.01
N VAL A 94 -12.94 -12.57 -0.16
CA VAL A 94 -13.31 -13.98 -0.24
C VAL A 94 -12.06 -14.84 -0.12
N ILE A 95 -11.98 -15.68 0.91
CA ILE A 95 -10.84 -16.57 1.14
C ILE A 95 -11.33 -18.01 1.12
N ASN A 96 -10.98 -18.74 0.06
CA ASN A 96 -11.28 -20.16 -0.06
C ASN A 96 -10.11 -21.00 0.45
N GLY A 97 -10.40 -22.11 1.15
CA GLY A 97 -9.36 -23.02 1.62
C GLY A 97 -8.52 -23.64 0.49
N THR A 98 -9.07 -23.78 -0.72
CA THR A 98 -8.36 -24.27 -1.91
C THR A 98 -7.36 -23.27 -2.48
N ASP A 99 -7.55 -21.98 -2.20
CA ASP A 99 -6.71 -20.89 -2.71
C ASP A 99 -5.60 -20.50 -1.72
N VAL A 100 -5.55 -21.14 -0.54
CA VAL A 100 -4.53 -20.90 0.49
C VAL A 100 -3.62 -22.11 0.62
N GLY A 101 -2.33 -21.90 0.35
CA GLY A 101 -1.28 -22.87 0.62
C GLY A 101 -0.69 -22.68 2.00
N TYR A 102 -0.50 -23.77 2.74
CA TYR A 102 0.20 -23.78 4.02
C TYR A 102 1.56 -24.46 3.88
N LYS A 103 2.61 -23.83 4.41
CA LYS A 103 3.96 -24.40 4.52
C LYS A 103 4.57 -24.02 5.86
N THR A 104 5.50 -24.81 6.35
CA THR A 104 6.33 -24.46 7.50
C THR A 104 7.76 -24.19 7.05
N LYS A 105 8.35 -23.10 7.51
CA LYS A 105 9.77 -22.81 7.34
C LYS A 105 10.48 -22.88 8.70
N ARG A 106 11.80 -23.05 8.71
CA ARG A 106 12.55 -22.87 9.96
C ARG A 106 12.59 -21.40 10.36
N ALA A 107 12.51 -21.12 11.66
CA ALA A 107 12.70 -19.77 12.16
C ALA A 107 14.13 -19.28 11.83
N GLN A 108 14.22 -18.05 11.33
CA GLN A 108 15.48 -17.35 11.11
C GLN A 108 15.39 -16.01 11.84
N GLY A 109 16.34 -15.72 12.73
CA GLY A 109 16.34 -14.47 13.48
C GLY A 109 17.29 -14.48 14.68
N ALA A 110 17.26 -13.40 15.45
CA ALA A 110 18.08 -13.18 16.65
C ALA A 110 17.65 -14.02 17.88
N GLY A 111 17.12 -15.22 17.66
CA GLY A 111 16.87 -16.20 18.72
C GLY A 111 18.13 -17.00 19.04
N GLY A 112 18.29 -17.43 20.28
CA GLY A 112 19.40 -18.32 20.67
C GLY A 112 19.41 -19.63 19.85
N GLN A 113 20.53 -20.36 19.88
CA GLN A 113 20.72 -21.60 19.10
C GLN A 113 19.56 -22.60 19.21
N ASN A 114 18.93 -22.71 20.39
CA ASN A 114 17.83 -23.65 20.63
C ASN A 114 16.53 -23.24 19.92
N VAL A 115 16.22 -21.94 19.90
CA VAL A 115 15.01 -21.40 19.25
C VAL A 115 15.11 -21.56 17.74
N ASN A 116 16.25 -21.18 17.14
CA ASN A 116 16.44 -21.25 15.69
C ASN A 116 16.51 -22.70 15.15
N LYS A 117 16.95 -23.67 15.96
CA LYS A 117 17.01 -25.09 15.56
C LYS A 117 15.65 -25.80 15.67
N ASN A 118 14.87 -25.50 16.71
CA ASN A 118 13.68 -26.29 17.04
C ASN A 118 12.35 -25.62 16.69
N SER A 119 12.32 -24.30 16.47
CA SER A 119 11.08 -23.60 16.14
C SER A 119 10.81 -23.57 14.63
N SER A 120 9.55 -23.85 14.28
CA SER A 120 9.03 -23.77 12.92
C SER A 120 8.07 -22.59 12.80
N VAL A 121 8.15 -21.86 11.70
CA VAL A 121 7.33 -20.68 11.38
C VAL A 121 6.29 -21.08 10.33
N PRO A 122 4.99 -20.90 10.60
CA PRO A 122 3.94 -21.11 9.61
C PRO A 122 4.00 -20.00 8.55
N VAL A 123 3.90 -20.40 7.29
CA VAL A 123 3.86 -19.54 6.13
C VAL A 123 2.58 -19.87 5.35
N TYR A 124 1.65 -18.93 5.31
CA TYR A 124 0.47 -19.01 4.48
C TYR A 124 0.70 -18.26 3.18
N THR A 125 0.28 -18.83 2.07
CA THR A 125 0.35 -18.21 0.74
C THR A 125 -1.03 -18.19 0.12
N HIS A 126 -1.55 -17.01 -0.21
CA HIS A 126 -2.77 -16.88 -0.99
C HIS A 126 -2.43 -16.88 -2.48
N PHE A 127 -2.85 -17.90 -3.23
CA PHE A 127 -2.45 -18.07 -4.63
C PHE A 127 -2.96 -16.98 -5.58
N PRO A 128 -4.22 -16.51 -5.49
CA PRO A 128 -4.74 -15.48 -6.38
C PRO A 128 -3.98 -14.15 -6.29
N THR A 129 -3.55 -13.76 -5.10
CA THR A 129 -2.83 -12.48 -4.88
C THR A 129 -1.31 -12.65 -4.79
N GLY A 130 -0.82 -13.86 -4.56
CA GLY A 130 0.60 -14.12 -4.28
C GLY A 130 1.08 -13.62 -2.93
N LEU A 131 0.16 -13.17 -2.07
CA LEU A 131 0.46 -12.66 -0.74
C LEU A 131 0.95 -13.81 0.15
N GLN A 132 2.05 -13.56 0.84
CA GLN A 132 2.56 -14.46 1.86
C GLN A 132 2.46 -13.79 3.23
N SER A 133 1.97 -14.52 4.22
CA SER A 133 1.98 -14.12 5.61
C SER A 133 2.69 -15.18 6.44
N GLU A 134 3.40 -14.72 7.46
CA GLU A 134 4.15 -15.54 8.39
C GLU A 134 4.11 -14.86 9.75
N SER A 135 4.20 -15.65 10.82
CA SER A 135 4.29 -15.14 12.18
C SER A 135 5.26 -16.00 12.98
N SER A 136 6.18 -15.36 13.71
CA SER A 136 7.18 -16.01 14.56
C SER A 136 7.20 -15.38 15.95
N GLU A 137 6.05 -14.88 16.42
CA GLU A 137 5.96 -14.14 17.68
C GLU A 137 6.15 -15.03 18.90
N THR A 138 5.63 -16.26 18.84
CA THR A 138 5.70 -17.21 19.94
C THR A 138 6.49 -18.46 19.55
N PRO A 139 7.02 -19.24 20.51
CA PRO A 139 7.61 -20.54 20.22
C PRO A 139 6.57 -21.60 19.81
N ASP A 140 5.29 -21.34 20.03
CA ASP A 140 4.19 -22.27 19.73
C ASP A 140 3.72 -22.11 18.26
N LEU A 141 3.81 -23.20 17.51
CA LEU A 141 3.40 -23.25 16.11
C LEU A 141 1.90 -22.97 15.92
N GLU A 142 1.04 -23.48 16.80
CA GLU A 142 -0.42 -23.37 16.63
C GLU A 142 -0.88 -21.93 16.84
N ARG A 143 -0.35 -21.26 17.85
CA ARG A 143 -0.59 -19.82 18.08
C ARG A 143 -0.12 -18.99 16.89
N ASN A 144 1.08 -19.26 16.38
CA ASN A 144 1.61 -18.57 15.21
C ASN A 144 0.78 -18.83 13.94
N LYS A 145 0.11 -19.99 13.80
CA LYS A 145 -0.79 -20.24 12.67
C LYS A 145 -1.98 -19.30 12.71
N GLY A 146 -2.61 -19.15 13.88
CA GLY A 146 -3.72 -18.21 14.09
C GLY A 146 -3.31 -16.78 13.70
N TYR A 147 -2.20 -16.31 14.25
CA TYR A 147 -1.67 -14.97 13.92
C TYR A 147 -1.36 -14.80 12.44
N ALA A 148 -0.72 -15.78 11.79
CA ALA A 148 -0.39 -15.69 10.38
C ALA A 148 -1.66 -15.66 9.48
N GLN A 149 -2.72 -16.38 9.87
CA GLN A 149 -4.02 -16.32 9.18
C GLN A 149 -4.67 -14.95 9.36
N ASP A 150 -4.68 -14.41 10.57
CA ASP A 150 -5.29 -13.10 10.85
C ASP A 150 -4.56 -11.97 10.12
N ILE A 151 -3.22 -12.00 10.11
CA ILE A 151 -2.40 -11.08 9.31
C ILE A 151 -2.75 -11.18 7.82
N MET A 152 -2.96 -12.39 7.28
CA MET A 152 -3.37 -12.57 5.89
C MET A 152 -4.73 -11.95 5.62
N LYS A 153 -5.72 -12.24 6.47
CA LYS A 153 -7.09 -11.72 6.34
C LYS A 153 -7.08 -10.20 6.33
N SER A 154 -6.46 -9.57 7.33
CA SER A 154 -6.40 -8.11 7.44
C SER A 154 -5.75 -7.47 6.21
N LYS A 155 -4.66 -8.07 5.68
CA LYS A 155 -4.01 -7.57 4.47
C LYS A 155 -4.89 -7.70 3.22
N LEU A 156 -5.65 -8.78 3.10
CA LEU A 156 -6.56 -8.99 1.98
C LEU A 156 -7.78 -8.06 2.07
N GLU A 157 -8.32 -7.86 3.27
CA GLU A 157 -9.43 -6.95 3.53
C GLU A 157 -9.04 -5.51 3.19
N ASN A 158 -7.92 -5.01 3.73
CA ASN A 158 -7.39 -3.68 3.40
C ASN A 158 -7.23 -3.48 1.89
N HIS A 159 -6.73 -4.51 1.18
CA HIS A 159 -6.56 -4.44 -0.25
C HIS A 159 -7.90 -4.35 -1.00
N ILE A 160 -8.94 -5.07 -0.57
CA ILE A 160 -10.28 -4.95 -1.14
C ILE A 160 -10.90 -3.59 -0.80
N GLU A 161 -10.67 -3.04 0.39
CA GLU A 161 -11.11 -1.69 0.74
C GLU A 161 -10.49 -0.62 -0.15
N ASP A 162 -9.22 -0.76 -0.54
CA ASP A 162 -8.57 0.12 -1.51
C ASP A 162 -9.28 0.04 -2.88
N TRP A 163 -9.67 -1.16 -3.33
CA TRP A 163 -10.46 -1.34 -4.56
C TRP A 163 -11.86 -0.74 -4.47
N VAL A 164 -12.57 -0.93 -3.36
CA VAL A 164 -13.89 -0.32 -3.12
C VAL A 164 -13.77 1.20 -3.14
N SER A 165 -12.70 1.73 -2.54
CA SER A 165 -12.42 3.17 -2.50
C SER A 165 -12.12 3.73 -3.90
N LEU A 166 -11.44 2.96 -4.75
CA LEU A 166 -11.23 3.30 -6.16
C LEU A 166 -12.55 3.28 -6.94
N ALA A 167 -13.38 2.24 -6.76
CA ALA A 167 -14.68 2.14 -7.44
C ALA A 167 -15.63 3.29 -7.07
N LYS A 168 -15.63 3.73 -5.80
CA LYS A 168 -16.39 4.91 -5.34
C LYS A 168 -15.98 6.20 -6.01
N LEU A 169 -14.71 6.35 -6.39
CA LEU A 169 -14.23 7.56 -7.08
C LEU A 169 -14.69 7.60 -8.55
N ILE A 170 -14.78 6.43 -9.17
CA ILE A 170 -15.22 6.29 -10.58
C ILE A 170 -16.76 6.28 -10.69
N ASP A 171 -17.48 6.34 -9.56
CA ASP A 171 -18.94 6.26 -9.48
C ASP A 171 -19.52 5.01 -10.17
N VAL A 172 -18.86 3.87 -9.95
CA VAL A 172 -19.26 2.59 -10.55
C VAL A 172 -20.15 1.81 -9.60
N ASP A 173 -21.27 1.30 -10.12
CA ASP A 173 -22.13 0.39 -9.38
C ASP A 173 -21.39 -0.94 -9.12
N LEU A 174 -21.14 -1.21 -7.84
CA LEU A 174 -20.48 -2.42 -7.35
C LEU A 174 -21.29 -3.71 -7.58
N LYS A 175 -22.54 -3.59 -8.03
CA LYS A 175 -23.40 -4.74 -8.37
C LYS A 175 -23.29 -5.15 -9.83
N ASP A 176 -22.78 -4.28 -10.71
CA ASP A 176 -22.64 -4.55 -12.14
C ASP A 176 -21.30 -5.25 -12.45
N PRO A 177 -21.27 -6.58 -12.66
CA PRO A 177 -20.00 -7.30 -12.82
C PRO A 177 -19.23 -6.88 -14.08
N ILE A 178 -19.95 -6.47 -15.13
CA ILE A 178 -19.36 -6.05 -16.41
C ILE A 178 -18.55 -4.77 -16.21
N LYS A 179 -19.14 -3.74 -15.57
CA LYS A 179 -18.46 -2.46 -15.33
C LYS A 179 -17.25 -2.63 -14.42
N ILE A 180 -17.40 -3.40 -13.34
CA ILE A 180 -16.30 -3.68 -12.41
C ILE A 180 -15.16 -4.42 -13.12
N SER A 181 -15.48 -5.42 -13.93
CA SER A 181 -14.46 -6.16 -14.69
C SER A 181 -13.68 -5.27 -15.64
N ALA A 182 -14.34 -4.28 -16.27
CA ALA A 182 -13.69 -3.29 -17.12
C ALA A 182 -12.70 -2.42 -16.32
N VAL A 183 -13.13 -1.87 -15.17
CA VAL A 183 -12.26 -1.09 -14.27
C VAL A 183 -11.06 -1.89 -13.80
N ILE A 184 -11.27 -3.15 -13.39
CA ILE A 184 -10.17 -4.03 -12.97
C ILE A 184 -9.19 -4.27 -14.12
N SER A 185 -9.70 -4.51 -15.34
CA SER A 185 -8.83 -4.75 -16.49
C SER A 185 -8.02 -3.50 -16.87
N GLU A 186 -8.64 -2.33 -16.86
CA GLU A 186 -7.98 -1.06 -17.18
C GLU A 186 -6.87 -0.75 -16.18
N THR A 187 -7.18 -0.81 -14.88
CA THR A 187 -6.21 -0.60 -13.80
C THR A 187 -5.06 -1.61 -13.81
N LEU A 188 -5.32 -2.87 -14.20
CA LEU A 188 -4.25 -3.86 -14.35
C LEU A 188 -3.35 -3.58 -15.55
N GLU A 189 -3.91 -3.10 -16.66
CA GLU A 189 -3.13 -2.69 -17.84
C GLU A 189 -2.30 -1.43 -17.56
N THR A 190 -2.83 -0.45 -16.81
CA THR A 190 -2.03 0.72 -16.39
C THR A 190 -0.85 0.30 -15.50
N ILE A 191 -1.08 -0.57 -14.51
CA ILE A 191 -0.01 -1.10 -13.65
C ILE A 191 1.05 -1.85 -14.47
N LYS A 192 0.61 -2.62 -15.48
CA LYS A 192 1.49 -3.38 -16.38
C LYS A 192 2.35 -2.45 -17.23
N ILE A 193 1.78 -1.40 -17.82
CA ILE A 193 2.52 -0.41 -18.60
C ILE A 193 3.58 0.28 -17.74
N GLU A 194 3.21 0.73 -16.54
CA GLU A 194 4.11 1.39 -15.61
C GLU A 194 5.19 0.48 -14.99
N ARG A 195 5.10 -0.84 -15.15
CA ARG A 195 6.13 -1.80 -14.69
C ARG A 195 7.02 -2.31 -15.83
N LYS A 196 6.60 -2.10 -17.08
CA LYS A 196 7.41 -2.36 -18.27
C LYS A 196 8.33 -1.18 -18.62
N LYS A 197 7.96 0.04 -18.20
CA LYS A 197 8.87 1.19 -18.14
C LYS A 197 9.96 0.94 -17.09
#